data_AF-A0A3S4H579-F1
#
_entry.id   AF-A0A3S4H579-F1
#
_cell.length_a   1.000
_cell.length_b   1.000
_cell.length_c   1.000
_cell.angle_alpha   90.00
_cell.angle_beta   90.00
_cell.angle_gamma   90.00
#
_symmetry.space_group_name_H-M   'P 1'
#
loop_
_entity.id
_entity.type
_entity.pdbx_description
1 polymer ?
#
loop_
_entity_poly.entity_id
_entity_poly.type
_entity_poly.pdbx_seq_one_letter_code
_entity_poly.pdbx_strand_id
1 'polypeptide(L)'
;MATNRECAPLESTEEKRPRVRETINYGGDDNILIAGKMEIDLVSSELLLQELPETIFFQTQPDEPTGLSPLMKLLFIEKLSNRPGASQACNHLMHLIMIEALRAWYESSSTSHKGILKAYKDPRIVAALNAIHNEPEKKLAAA
;
A
#
# COMPACT_ATOMS: atom_id res chain seq x y z
N MET A 1 12.50 14.44 11.70
CA MET A 1 11.40 15.44 11.80
C MET A 1 10.26 15.02 10.87
N ALA A 2 9.03 14.87 11.37
CA ALA A 2 7.90 14.36 10.60
C ALA A 2 7.52 15.29 9.43
N THR A 3 7.31 14.72 8.24
CA THR A 3 6.80 15.40 7.05
C THR A 3 5.55 16.22 7.39
N ASN A 4 5.63 17.54 7.22
CA ASN A 4 4.51 18.45 7.48
C ASN A 4 3.33 18.08 6.55
N ARG A 5 2.18 17.75 7.15
CA ARG A 5 0.98 17.26 6.43
C ARG A 5 0.30 18.32 5.57
N GLU A 6 0.57 19.61 5.81
CA GLU A 6 -0.03 20.72 5.07
C GLU A 6 0.86 21.24 3.93
N CYS A 7 2.07 20.69 3.76
CA CYS A 7 2.92 21.08 2.65
C CYS A 7 2.39 20.48 1.33
N ALA A 8 2.08 21.34 0.37
CA ALA A 8 1.80 20.90 -1.00
C ALA A 8 3.02 20.15 -1.56
N PRO A 9 2.83 19.12 -2.39
CA PRO A 9 3.94 18.43 -3.06
C PRO A 9 4.76 19.46 -3.85
N LEU A 10 6.05 19.59 -3.53
CA LEU A 10 6.98 20.42 -4.29
C LEU A 10 7.78 19.52 -5.22
N GLU A 11 7.90 19.92 -6.48
CA GLU A 11 8.86 19.29 -7.38
C GLU A 11 10.28 19.53 -6.86
N SER A 12 11.08 18.47 -6.86
CA SER A 12 12.47 18.56 -6.40
C SER A 12 13.27 19.45 -7.36
N THR A 13 13.84 20.52 -6.82
CA THR A 13 14.79 21.40 -7.53
C THR A 13 16.23 20.88 -7.50
N GLU A 14 16.49 19.75 -6.83
CA GLU A 14 17.83 19.13 -6.82
C GLU A 14 18.11 18.36 -8.12
N GLU A 15 19.32 18.55 -8.64
CA GLU A 15 19.85 17.82 -9.79
C GLU A 15 19.90 16.31 -9.49
N LYS A 16 19.44 15.47 -10.43
CA LYS A 16 19.33 14.02 -10.29
C LYS A 16 20.63 13.41 -9.75
N ARG A 17 20.67 13.12 -8.44
CA ARG A 17 21.81 12.44 -7.83
C ARG A 17 21.89 11.01 -8.36
N PRO A 18 23.11 10.49 -8.64
CA PRO A 18 23.27 9.14 -9.16
C PRO A 18 22.70 8.11 -8.19
N ARG A 19 21.96 7.14 -8.73
CA ARG A 19 21.39 6.02 -7.96
C ARG A 19 22.54 5.19 -7.37
N VAL A 20 22.74 5.26 -6.06
CA VAL A 20 23.66 4.34 -5.38
C VAL A 20 22.81 3.22 -4.82
N ARG A 21 22.93 2.01 -5.39
CA ARG A 21 22.30 0.79 -4.82
C ARG A 21 20.76 0.89 -4.68
N GLU A 22 20.10 1.56 -5.63
CA GLU A 22 18.65 1.85 -5.66
C GLU A 22 18.14 2.88 -4.63
N THR A 23 18.99 3.40 -3.75
CA THR A 23 18.60 4.42 -2.77
C THR A 23 18.97 5.81 -3.28
N ILE A 24 18.02 6.74 -3.23
CA ILE A 24 18.26 8.16 -3.51
C ILE A 24 18.27 8.88 -2.16
N ASN A 25 19.40 9.49 -1.82
CA ASN A 25 19.50 10.35 -0.64
C ASN A 25 19.13 11.78 -1.04
N TYR A 26 17.97 12.25 -0.57
CA TYR A 26 17.44 13.59 -0.84
C TYR A 26 17.91 14.66 0.17
N GLY A 27 19.02 14.42 0.89
CA GLY A 27 19.66 15.46 1.70
C GLY A 27 19.03 15.72 3.07
N GLY A 28 18.41 14.70 3.68
CA GLY A 28 17.95 14.74 5.07
C GLY A 28 18.26 13.43 5.78
N ASP A 29 18.91 13.49 6.94
CA ASP A 29 19.36 12.30 7.69
C ASP A 29 18.20 11.49 8.31
N ASP A 30 16.99 12.04 8.33
CA ASP A 30 15.84 11.46 9.05
C ASP A 30 14.79 10.79 8.15
N ASN A 31 14.88 10.93 6.82
CA ASN A 31 13.81 10.54 5.91
C ASN A 31 14.27 9.47 4.91
N ILE A 32 13.59 8.32 4.92
CA ILE A 32 13.87 7.22 3.99
C ILE A 32 12.75 7.18 2.95
N LEU A 33 13.11 7.27 1.66
CA LEU A 33 12.20 7.02 0.55
C LEU A 33 12.33 5.57 0.10
N ILE A 34 11.20 4.85 0.09
CA ILE A 34 11.09 3.52 -0.51
C ILE A 34 10.11 3.64 -1.68
N ALA A 35 10.58 3.29 -2.88
CA ALA A 35 9.76 3.28 -4.08
C ALA A 35 9.61 1.85 -4.59
N GLY A 36 8.39 1.51 -5.00
CA GLY A 36 8.05 0.19 -5.52
C GLY A 36 7.04 0.30 -6.65
N LYS A 37 7.01 -0.71 -7.51
CA LYS A 37 5.98 -0.90 -8.53
C LYS A 37 5.28 -2.22 -8.26
N MET A 38 3.96 -2.23 -8.40
CA MET A 38 3.18 -3.45 -8.47
C MET A 38 2.47 -3.50 -9.81
N GLU A 39 2.40 -4.70 -10.38
CA GLU A 39 1.61 -4.97 -11.57
C GLU A 39 0.33 -5.66 -11.13
N ILE A 40 -0.79 -5.08 -11.54
CA ILE A 40 -2.15 -5.57 -11.28
C ILE A 40 -2.80 -5.73 -12.65
N ASP A 41 -3.75 -6.65 -12.80
CA ASP A 41 -4.52 -6.75 -14.02
C ASP A 41 -5.27 -5.44 -14.31
N LEU A 42 -5.50 -5.16 -15.60
CA LEU A 42 -6.03 -3.88 -16.06
C LEU A 42 -7.36 -3.53 -15.38
N VAL A 43 -8.28 -4.49 -15.29
CA VAL A 43 -9.64 -4.27 -14.78
C VAL A 43 -9.62 -3.99 -13.28
N SER A 44 -8.88 -4.78 -12.50
CA SER A 44 -8.72 -4.54 -11.07
C SER A 44 -7.94 -3.26 -10.78
N SER A 45 -6.98 -2.89 -11.64
CA SER A 45 -6.19 -1.67 -11.47
C SER A 45 -7.03 -0.41 -11.64
N GLU A 46 -7.93 -0.37 -12.63
CA GLU A 46 -8.82 0.77 -12.84
C GLU A 46 -9.75 0.96 -11.64
N LEU A 47 -10.34 -0.13 -11.14
CA LEU A 47 -11.23 -0.09 -9.98
C LEU A 47 -10.50 0.38 -8.71
N LEU A 48 -9.29 -0.13 -8.49
CA LEU A 48 -8.49 0.24 -7.32
C LEU A 48 -8.04 1.70 -7.40
N LEU A 49 -7.58 2.17 -8.57
CA LEU A 49 -7.12 3.54 -8.77
C LEU A 49 -8.24 4.59 -8.71
N GLN A 50 -9.49 4.23 -9.07
CA GLN A 50 -10.64 5.12 -8.92
C GLN A 50 -10.99 5.41 -7.45
N GLU A 51 -10.63 4.50 -6.55
CA GLU A 51 -11.03 4.53 -5.14
C GLU A 51 -9.88 4.94 -4.21
N LEU A 52 -8.63 4.71 -4.63
CA LEU A 52 -7.44 5.07 -3.88
C LEU A 52 -7.22 6.59 -3.91
N PRO A 53 -6.97 7.25 -2.76
CA PRO A 53 -6.53 8.64 -2.78
C PRO A 53 -5.13 8.74 -3.40
N GLU A 54 -4.81 9.93 -3.94
CA GLU A 54 -3.47 10.23 -4.50
C GLU A 54 -2.36 10.00 -3.48
N THR A 55 -2.64 10.21 -2.19
CA THR A 55 -1.70 9.99 -1.10
C THR A 55 -2.39 9.34 0.10
N ILE A 56 -1.70 8.36 0.69
CA ILE A 56 -2.12 7.70 1.92
C ILE A 56 -1.09 8.00 3.00
N PHE A 57 -1.58 8.46 4.15
CA PHE A 57 -0.74 8.78 5.30
C PHE A 57 -0.93 7.74 6.40
N PHE A 58 0.16 7.12 6.84
CA PHE A 58 0.19 6.19 7.95
C PHE A 58 0.89 6.82 9.15
N GLN A 59 0.35 6.61 10.35
CA GLN A 59 0.99 7.01 11.59
C GLN A 59 1.51 5.76 12.31
N THR A 60 2.77 5.40 12.06
CA THR A 60 3.40 4.28 12.76
C THR A 60 3.68 4.65 14.21
N GLN A 61 2.72 4.41 15.10
CA GLN A 61 2.93 4.46 16.55
C GLN A 61 3.49 3.11 17.04
N PRO A 62 4.22 3.07 18.17
CA PRO A 62 4.80 1.84 18.70
C PRO A 62 3.76 0.74 18.99
N ASP A 63 2.53 1.13 19.34
CA ASP A 63 1.41 0.24 19.67
C ASP A 63 0.35 0.16 18.54
N GLU A 64 0.69 0.60 17.32
CA GLU A 64 -0.23 0.50 16.20
C GLU A 64 -0.44 -0.97 15.79
N PRO A 65 -1.68 -1.44 15.57
CA PRO A 65 -1.95 -2.82 15.15
C PRO A 65 -1.49 -3.13 13.71
N THR A 66 -0.89 -2.18 12.99
CA THR A 66 -0.50 -2.38 11.59
C THR A 66 0.80 -3.17 11.49
N GLY A 67 0.85 -4.13 10.56
CA GLY A 67 2.07 -4.88 10.24
C GLY A 67 3.11 -4.06 9.47
N LEU A 68 2.82 -2.79 9.15
CA LEU A 68 3.61 -1.99 8.20
C LEU A 68 4.99 -1.61 8.75
N SER A 69 5.06 -1.17 10.02
CA SER A 69 6.32 -0.76 10.66
C SER A 69 7.33 -1.92 10.77
N PRO A 70 6.95 -3.12 11.24
CA PRO A 70 7.82 -4.30 11.21
C PRO A 70 8.31 -4.67 9.80
N LEU A 71 7.43 -4.66 8.80
CA LEU A 71 7.78 -5.00 7.42
C LEU A 71 8.77 -3.99 6.82
N MET A 72 8.61 -2.70 7.09
CA MET A 72 9.55 -1.65 6.68
C MET A 72 10.93 -1.84 7.29
N LYS A 73 11.00 -2.13 8.58
CA LYS A 73 12.27 -2.42 9.27
C LYS A 73 12.96 -3.63 8.65
N LEU A 74 12.20 -4.69 8.36
CA LEU A 74 12.75 -5.90 7.75
C LEU A 74 13.25 -5.64 6.32
N LEU A 75 12.51 -4.88 5.52
CA LEU A 75 12.95 -4.47 4.18
C LEU A 75 14.26 -3.68 4.24
N PHE A 76 14.38 -2.75 5.20
CA PHE A 76 15.60 -1.98 5.38
C PHE A 76 16.80 -2.85 5.77
N ILE A 77 16.62 -3.77 6.72
CA ILE A 77 17.66 -4.73 7.12
C ILE A 77 18.06 -5.58 5.91
N GLU A 78 17.09 -6.11 5.17
CA GLU A 78 17.35 -6.98 4.02
C GLU A 78 18.08 -6.25 2.90
N LYS A 79 17.68 -5.00 2.59
CA LYS A 79 18.35 -4.14 1.59
C LYS A 79 19.80 -3.80 1.98
N LEU A 80 20.07 -3.59 3.28
CA LEU A 80 21.43 -3.37 3.77
C LEU A 80 22.25 -4.66 3.84
N SER A 81 21.58 -5.80 3.97
CA SER A 81 22.22 -7.10 4.02
C SER A 81 22.62 -7.55 2.60
N ASN A 82 23.90 -7.85 2.39
CA ASN A 82 24.37 -8.37 1.10
C ASN A 82 24.24 -9.89 1.03
N ARG A 83 23.12 -10.42 1.53
CA ARG A 83 22.87 -11.86 1.67
C ARG A 83 22.41 -12.47 0.34
N PRO A 84 22.76 -13.74 0.05
CA PRO A 84 22.20 -14.43 -1.10
C PRO A 84 20.67 -14.49 -0.98
N GLY A 85 19.96 -14.09 -2.03
CA GLY A 85 18.49 -14.00 -2.04
C GLY A 85 17.91 -12.68 -1.54
N ALA A 86 18.73 -11.71 -1.09
CA ALA A 86 18.24 -10.45 -0.55
C ALA A 86 17.38 -9.65 -1.54
N SER A 87 17.72 -9.66 -2.83
CA SER A 87 16.92 -8.99 -3.86
C SER A 87 15.51 -9.58 -3.98
N GLN A 88 15.39 -10.91 -3.93
CA GLN A 88 14.10 -11.60 -3.99
C GLN A 88 13.30 -11.39 -2.71
N ALA A 89 13.96 -11.49 -1.54
CA ALA A 89 13.32 -11.20 -0.26
C ALA A 89 12.78 -9.76 -0.21
N CYS A 90 13.55 -8.78 -0.71
CA CYS A 90 13.10 -7.40 -0.82
C CYS A 90 11.86 -7.24 -1.70
N ASN A 91 11.78 -7.93 -2.83
CA ASN A 91 10.60 -7.89 -3.70
C ASN A 91 9.36 -8.45 -2.99
N HIS A 92 9.50 -9.59 -2.29
CA HIS A 92 8.40 -10.16 -1.52
C HIS A 92 7.96 -9.23 -0.37
N LEU A 93 8.91 -8.63 0.34
CA LEU A 93 8.62 -7.65 1.40
C LEU A 93 7.89 -6.43 0.84
N MET A 94 8.29 -5.94 -0.33
CA MET A 94 7.63 -4.81 -0.99
C MET A 94 6.17 -5.11 -1.36
N HIS A 95 5.88 -6.33 -1.83
CA HIS A 95 4.49 -6.76 -2.05
C HIS A 95 3.68 -6.80 -0.75
N LEU A 96 4.24 -7.38 0.31
CA LEU A 96 3.57 -7.45 1.61
C LEU A 96 3.32 -6.06 2.20
N ILE A 97 4.30 -5.17 2.11
CA ILE A 97 4.20 -3.76 2.49
C ILE A 97 3.03 -3.09 1.77
N MET A 98 2.91 -3.29 0.45
CA MET A 98 1.85 -2.65 -0.32
C MET A 98 0.48 -3.17 0.10
N ILE A 99 0.35 -4.48 0.29
CA ILE A 99 -0.90 -5.11 0.79
C ILE A 99 -1.24 -4.56 2.18
N GLU A 100 -0.26 -4.47 3.07
CA GLU A 100 -0.45 -3.97 4.44
C GLU A 100 -0.83 -2.49 4.45
N ALA A 101 -0.22 -1.67 3.60
CA ALA A 101 -0.57 -0.27 3.42
C ALA A 101 -2.01 -0.12 2.92
N LEU A 102 -2.42 -0.90 1.91
CA LEU A 102 -3.78 -0.90 1.39
C LEU A 102 -4.79 -1.36 2.46
N ARG A 103 -4.44 -2.38 3.27
CA ARG A 103 -5.30 -2.87 4.36
C ARG A 103 -5.44 -1.83 5.46
N ALA A 104 -4.33 -1.25 5.91
CA ALA A 104 -4.34 -0.21 6.93
C ALA A 104 -5.16 1.01 6.47
N TRP A 105 -5.03 1.41 5.20
CA TRP A 105 -5.86 2.46 4.61
C TRP A 105 -7.35 2.09 4.61
N TYR A 106 -7.65 0.87 4.18
CA TYR A 106 -9.01 0.37 4.15
C TYR A 106 -9.62 0.35 5.55
N GLU A 107 -8.88 -0.08 6.58
CA GLU A 107 -9.35 -0.10 7.97
C GLU A 107 -9.47 1.31 8.56
N SER A 108 -8.52 2.21 8.29
CA SER A 108 -8.53 3.59 8.80
C SER A 108 -9.58 4.48 8.14
N SER A 109 -10.04 4.11 6.93
CA SER A 109 -11.06 4.85 6.21
C SER A 109 -12.40 4.77 6.97
N SER A 110 -12.72 5.86 7.69
CA SER A 110 -14.04 6.03 8.31
C SER A 110 -15.13 5.95 7.23
N THR A 111 -16.34 5.57 7.62
CA THR A 111 -17.52 5.24 6.81
C THR A 111 -17.99 6.31 5.79
N SER A 112 -17.25 7.41 5.63
CA SER A 112 -17.56 8.58 4.83
C SER A 112 -17.13 8.49 3.35
N HIS A 113 -16.24 7.55 2.98
CA HIS A 113 -15.86 7.41 1.56
C HIS A 113 -17.00 6.81 0.72
N LYS A 114 -17.34 7.46 -0.39
CA LYS A 114 -18.30 6.97 -1.40
C LYS A 114 -17.50 6.22 -2.46
N GLY A 115 -17.90 4.98 -2.77
CA GLY A 115 -17.21 4.18 -3.77
C GLY A 115 -17.45 2.67 -3.65
N ILE A 116 -16.99 1.91 -4.64
CA ILE A 116 -17.15 0.44 -4.73
C ILE A 116 -16.42 -0.26 -3.58
N LEU A 117 -15.28 0.25 -3.08
CA LEU A 117 -14.57 -0.39 -1.96
C LEU A 117 -15.37 -0.31 -0.65
N LYS A 118 -16.24 0.69 -0.48
CA LYS A 118 -17.22 0.71 0.63
C LYS A 118 -18.29 -0.35 0.47
N ALA A 119 -18.73 -0.65 -0.75
CA ALA A 119 -19.68 -1.73 -1.00
C ALA A 119 -19.11 -3.08 -0.49
N TYR A 120 -17.80 -3.29 -0.62
CA TYR A 120 -17.11 -4.45 -0.04
C TYR A 120 -17.02 -4.44 1.50
N LYS A 121 -17.35 -3.35 2.20
CA LYS A 121 -17.54 -3.36 3.67
C LYS A 121 -18.93 -3.81 4.09
N ASP A 122 -19.92 -3.78 3.17
CA ASP A 122 -21.29 -4.20 3.50
C ASP A 122 -21.36 -5.74 3.53
N PRO A 123 -21.68 -6.34 4.70
CA PRO A 123 -21.75 -7.79 4.84
C PRO A 123 -22.70 -8.45 3.84
N ARG A 124 -23.77 -7.75 3.42
CA ARG A 124 -24.76 -8.26 2.46
C ARG A 124 -24.18 -8.32 1.06
N ILE A 125 -23.43 -7.29 0.66
CA ILE A 125 -22.78 -7.23 -0.65
C ILE A 125 -21.66 -8.26 -0.72
N VAL A 126 -20.85 -8.38 0.33
CA VAL A 126 -19.81 -9.43 0.43
C VAL A 126 -20.43 -10.82 0.35
N ALA A 127 -21.53 -11.08 1.06
CA ALA A 127 -22.21 -12.36 1.00
C ALA A 127 -22.75 -12.68 -0.40
N ALA A 128 -23.34 -11.69 -1.09
CA ALA A 128 -23.85 -11.87 -2.45
C ALA A 128 -22.72 -12.13 -3.46
N LEU A 129 -21.62 -11.36 -3.39
CA LEU A 129 -20.43 -11.56 -4.23
C LEU A 129 -19.80 -12.92 -3.99
N ASN A 130 -19.65 -13.33 -2.73
CA ASN A 130 -19.12 -14.66 -2.40
C ASN A 130 -20.03 -15.77 -2.93
N ALA A 131 -21.35 -15.61 -2.88
CA ALA A 131 -22.28 -16.57 -3.46
C ALA A 131 -22.14 -16.66 -4.98
N ILE A 132 -22.01 -15.52 -5.67
CA ILE A 132 -21.77 -15.45 -7.13
C ILE A 132 -20.43 -16.11 -7.50
N HIS A 133 -19.37 -15.82 -6.76
CA HIS A 133 -18.03 -16.32 -7.07
C HIS A 133 -17.83 -17.81 -6.74
N ASN A 134 -18.44 -18.31 -5.67
CA ASN A 134 -18.28 -19.72 -5.27
C ASN A 134 -19.17 -20.67 -6.07
N GLU A 135 -20.32 -20.20 -6.57
CA GLU A 135 -21.24 -21.04 -7.35
C GLU A 135 -21.78 -20.25 -8.57
N PRO A 136 -20.93 -19.96 -9.58
CA PRO A 136 -21.31 -19.13 -10.72
C PRO A 136 -22.46 -19.70 -11.55
N GLU A 137 -22.64 -21.03 -11.56
CA GLU A 137 -23.79 -21.69 -12.20
C GLU A 137 -25.12 -21.59 -11.42
N LYS A 138 -25.11 -21.20 -10.14
CA LYS A 138 -26.34 -21.16 -9.34
C LYS A 138 -27.06 -19.82 -9.53
N LYS A 139 -28.30 -19.87 -10.01
CA LYS A 139 -29.17 -18.67 -10.08
C LYS A 139 -29.37 -18.10 -8.67
N LEU A 140 -29.03 -16.82 -8.48
CA LEU A 140 -29.38 -16.12 -7.25
C LEU A 140 -30.90 -15.99 -7.16
N ALA A 141 -31.50 -16.70 -6.20
CA ALA A 141 -32.90 -16.50 -5.85
C ALA A 141 -33.00 -15.18 -5.07
N ALA A 142 -33.80 -14.24 -5.60
CA ALA A 142 -34.13 -13.01 -4.90
C ALA A 142 -34.95 -13.36 -3.65
N ALA A 143 -34.45 -12.96 -2.48
CA ALA A 143 -35.16 -13.01 -1.20
C ALA A 143 -35.78 -11.65 -0.90
#